data_AF-A1BQP1-F1
#
_entry.id   AF-A1BQP1-F1
#
_cell.length_a   1.000
_cell.length_b   1.000
_cell.length_c   1.000
_cell.angle_alpha   90.00
_cell.angle_beta   90.00
_cell.angle_gamma   90.00
#
_symmetry.space_group_name_H-M   'P 1'
#
loop_
_entity.id
_entity.type
_entity.pdbx_description
1 polymer ?
#
loop_
_entity_poly.entity_id
_entity_poly.type
_entity_poly.pdbx_seq_one_letter_code
_entity_poly.pdbx_strand_id
1 'polypeptide(L)'
;AAFGFPETPEEAARAGLVSGKDNIIDRSIQDAYINAIRRAKNFIYIENQYFLGSCFGWSPDNIKPEDIGALHCIPRELSLKIVSKIKAGERFTVYVVVPMWP
;
A
#
# COMPACT_ATOMS: atom_id res chain seq x y z
N ALA A 1 7.88 21.50 7.95
CA ALA A 1 7.32 21.53 6.58
C ALA A 1 8.44 21.24 5.60
N ALA A 2 8.18 20.46 4.56
CA ALA A 2 9.10 20.31 3.44
C ALA A 2 8.84 21.45 2.44
N PHE A 3 9.90 22.03 1.89
CA PHE A 3 9.83 23.15 0.95
C PHE A 3 10.44 22.75 -0.40
N GLY A 4 10.05 23.44 -1.48
CA GLY A 4 10.61 23.21 -2.82
C GLY A 4 9.89 22.13 -3.64
N PHE A 5 8.64 21.80 -3.32
CA PHE A 5 7.82 20.98 -4.21
C PHE A 5 7.42 21.76 -5.47
N PRO A 6 7.28 21.08 -6.64
CA PRO A 6 6.82 21.72 -7.86
C PRO A 6 5.42 22.31 -7.68
N GLU A 7 5.20 23.52 -8.21
CA GLU A 7 3.92 24.24 -8.08
C GLU A 7 2.93 23.89 -9.19
N THR A 8 3.43 23.45 -10.35
CA THR A 8 2.58 23.11 -11.48
C THR A 8 2.04 21.67 -11.36
N PRO A 9 0.76 21.42 -11.71
CA PRO A 9 0.19 20.07 -11.65
C PRO A 9 0.94 19.04 -12.51
N GLU A 10 1.50 19.47 -13.65
CA GLU A 10 2.23 18.60 -14.57
C GLU A 10 3.56 18.12 -13.97
N GLU A 11 4.35 19.02 -13.37
CA GLU A 11 5.60 18.66 -12.72
C GLU A 11 5.37 17.83 -11.46
N ALA A 12 4.32 18.15 -10.69
CA ALA A 12 3.91 17.38 -9.53
C ALA A 12 3.53 15.94 -9.91
N ALA A 13 2.71 15.75 -10.96
CA ALA A 13 2.34 14.44 -11.45
C ALA A 13 3.56 13.64 -11.97
N ARG A 14 4.49 14.29 -12.66
CA ARG A 14 5.73 13.66 -13.13
C ARG A 14 6.62 13.16 -12.00
N ALA A 15 6.60 13.84 -10.85
CA ALA A 15 7.31 13.43 -9.64
C ALA A 15 6.53 12.40 -8.79
N GLY A 16 5.33 11.97 -9.21
CA GLY A 16 4.48 11.05 -8.46
C GLY A 16 3.79 11.70 -7.25
N LEU A 17 3.78 13.03 -7.18
CA LEU A 17 3.13 13.78 -6.13
C LEU A 17 1.62 13.87 -6.40
N VAL A 18 0.82 13.86 -5.33
CA VAL A 18 -0.64 13.93 -5.42
C VAL A 18 -1.16 15.18 -4.71
N SER A 19 -2.24 15.77 -5.25
CA SER A 19 -2.91 16.90 -4.61
C SER A 19 -3.74 16.42 -3.42
N GLY A 20 -3.44 16.93 -2.23
CA GLY A 20 -4.31 16.87 -1.07
C GLY A 20 -5.29 18.04 -1.03
N LYS A 21 -6.00 18.21 0.10
CA LYS A 21 -6.96 19.30 0.28
C LYS A 21 -6.31 20.69 0.21
N ASP A 22 -5.18 20.83 0.91
CA ASP A 22 -4.50 22.13 1.08
C ASP A 22 -3.01 22.09 0.71
N ASN A 23 -2.45 20.90 0.45
CA ASN A 23 -1.02 20.70 0.21
C ASN A 23 -0.77 19.59 -0.83
N ILE A 24 0.41 19.63 -1.45
CA ILE A 24 0.96 18.52 -2.23
C ILE A 24 1.45 17.43 -1.27
N ILE A 25 1.17 16.17 -1.60
CA ILE A 25 1.50 15.00 -0.80
C ILE A 25 2.48 14.13 -1.58
N ASP A 26 3.62 13.85 -0.97
CA ASP A 26 4.52 12.79 -1.42
C ASP A 26 4.06 11.44 -0.82
N ARG A 27 3.80 10.48 -1.69
CA ARG A 27 3.37 9.11 -1.37
C ARG A 27 4.32 8.04 -1.92
N SER A 28 5.54 8.44 -2.27
CA SER A 28 6.56 7.59 -2.90
C SER A 28 6.88 6.32 -2.09
N ILE A 29 6.79 6.37 -0.76
CA ILE A 29 6.94 5.17 0.10
C ILE A 29 5.88 4.13 -0.24
N GLN A 30 4.60 4.51 -0.32
CA GLN A 30 3.53 3.59 -0.68
C GLN A 30 3.77 3.01 -2.08
N ASP A 31 4.16 3.86 -3.04
CA ASP A 31 4.36 3.45 -4.43
C ASP A 31 5.59 2.52 -4.58
N ALA A 32 6.65 2.74 -3.80
CA ALA A 32 7.79 1.85 -3.73
C ALA A 32 7.40 0.46 -3.20
N TYR A 33 6.59 0.39 -2.14
CA TYR A 33 6.05 -0.87 -1.63
C TYR A 33 5.20 -1.60 -2.67
N ILE A 34 4.27 -0.90 -3.33
CA ILE A 34 3.42 -1.48 -4.38
C ILE A 34 4.30 -2.08 -5.49
N ASN A 35 5.27 -1.31 -5.99
CA ASN A 35 6.17 -1.77 -7.04
C ASN A 35 7.03 -2.96 -6.60
N ALA A 36 7.48 -3.00 -5.34
CA ALA A 36 8.23 -4.13 -4.79
C ALA A 36 7.39 -5.40 -4.71
N ILE A 37 6.13 -5.29 -4.26
CA ILE A 37 5.20 -6.43 -4.18
C ILE A 37 4.88 -6.96 -5.57
N ARG A 38 4.53 -6.07 -6.51
CA ARG A 38 4.14 -6.46 -7.88
C ARG A 38 5.25 -7.20 -8.62
N ARG A 39 6.52 -6.80 -8.45
CA ARG A 39 7.66 -7.46 -9.09
C ARG A 39 8.16 -8.72 -8.37
N ALA A 40 7.70 -9.00 -7.15
CA ALA A 40 8.18 -10.14 -6.36
C ALA A 40 7.94 -11.48 -7.10
N LYS A 41 8.89 -12.40 -7.02
CA LYS A 41 8.80 -13.69 -7.74
C LYS A 41 8.70 -14.90 -6.82
N ASN A 42 9.38 -14.87 -5.68
CA ASN A 42 9.60 -16.05 -4.84
C ASN A 42 8.97 -15.91 -3.45
N PHE A 43 9.30 -14.84 -2.72
CA PHE A 43 8.73 -14.59 -1.41
C PHE A 43 8.79 -13.10 -1.05
N ILE A 44 8.07 -12.73 0.00
CA ILE A 44 8.14 -11.41 0.66
C ILE A 44 8.29 -11.65 2.16
N TYR A 45 9.17 -10.88 2.79
CA TYR A 45 9.33 -10.83 4.24
C TYR A 45 9.09 -9.38 4.70
N ILE A 46 8.22 -9.20 5.69
CA ILE A 46 7.88 -7.90 6.26
C ILE A 46 8.01 -7.99 7.77
N GLU A 47 8.79 -7.08 8.34
CA GLU A 47 8.74 -6.70 9.75
C GLU A 47 8.21 -5.27 9.84
N ASN A 48 7.13 -5.05 10.60
CA ASN A 48 6.58 -3.71 10.77
C ASN A 48 5.85 -3.60 12.11
N GLN A 49 5.80 -2.39 12.69
CA GLN A 49 5.03 -2.13 13.91
C GLN A 49 3.53 -2.28 13.66
N TYR A 50 3.05 -1.86 12.49
CA TYR A 50 1.63 -1.95 12.12
C TYR A 50 1.46 -2.73 10.82
N PHE A 51 0.39 -3.52 10.76
CA PHE A 51 -0.03 -4.22 9.56
C PHE A 51 -1.56 -4.20 9.44
N LEU A 52 -2.06 -3.08 8.93
CA LEU A 52 -3.47 -2.84 8.63
C LEU A 52 -3.58 -2.10 7.29
N GLY A 53 -4.79 -1.90 6.78
CA GLY A 53 -5.04 -1.13 5.57
C GLY A 53 -5.89 -1.85 4.54
N SER A 54 -6.03 -1.22 3.37
CA SER A 54 -6.93 -1.66 2.30
C SER A 54 -8.37 -1.83 2.79
N CYS A 55 -8.86 -0.90 3.62
CA CYS A 55 -10.16 -1.00 4.27
C CYS A 55 -11.32 -1.11 3.28
N PHE A 56 -11.17 -0.59 2.07
CA PHE A 56 -12.11 -0.76 0.96
C PHE A 56 -12.39 -2.23 0.59
N GLY A 57 -11.57 -3.19 1.05
CA GLY A 57 -11.77 -4.62 0.87
C GLY A 57 -12.22 -5.37 2.13
N TRP A 58 -12.52 -4.67 3.24
CA TRP A 58 -12.99 -5.28 4.48
C TRP A 58 -14.47 -5.66 4.38
N SER A 59 -14.87 -6.69 5.14
CA SER A 59 -16.29 -7.05 5.25
C SER A 59 -17.03 -5.96 6.05
N PRO A 60 -18.25 -5.55 5.64
CA PRO A 60 -19.06 -4.58 6.37
C PRO A 60 -19.75 -5.21 7.60
N ASP A 61 -18.98 -5.87 8.46
CA ASP A 61 -19.48 -6.49 9.69
C ASP A 61 -19.45 -5.49 10.84
N ASN A 62 -20.62 -4.92 11.17
CA ASN A 62 -20.81 -3.88 12.19
C ASN A 62 -19.93 -2.63 12.01
N ILE A 63 -19.35 -2.46 10.82
CA ILE A 63 -18.57 -1.31 10.40
C ILE A 63 -19.04 -0.86 9.02
N LYS A 64 -18.80 0.42 8.72
CA LYS A 64 -18.88 0.96 7.35
C LYS A 64 -17.44 1.13 6.84
N PRO A 65 -16.94 0.27 5.96
CA PRO A 65 -15.54 0.32 5.49
C PRO A 65 -15.12 1.68 4.91
N GLU A 66 -16.08 2.45 4.38
CA GLU A 66 -15.89 3.78 3.83
C GLU A 66 -15.51 4.81 4.91
N ASP A 67 -15.98 4.62 6.14
CA ASP A 67 -15.73 5.53 7.27
C ASP A 67 -14.35 5.31 7.91
N ILE A 68 -13.63 4.24 7.54
CA ILE A 68 -12.35 3.85 8.17
C ILE A 68 -11.16 4.69 7.69
N GLY A 69 -11.13 5.08 6.41
CA GLY A 69 -10.07 5.93 5.83
C GLY A 69 -8.69 5.27 5.64
N ALA A 70 -8.49 3.98 6.00
CA ALA A 70 -7.23 3.25 5.80
C ALA A 70 -7.06 2.72 4.35
N LEU A 71 -6.97 3.65 3.40
CA LEU A 71 -7.09 3.40 1.96
C LEU A 71 -5.81 2.90 1.26
N HIS A 72 -4.67 2.78 1.95
CA HIS A 72 -3.46 2.31 1.30
C HIS A 72 -3.55 0.82 0.88
N CYS A 73 -2.95 0.47 -0.25
CA CYS A 73 -3.20 -0.81 -0.94
C CYS A 73 -2.29 -1.97 -0.50
N ILE A 74 -1.42 -1.79 0.50
CA ILE A 74 -0.34 -2.75 0.80
C ILE A 74 -0.87 -4.15 1.14
N PRO A 75 -1.84 -4.33 2.07
CA PRO A 75 -2.43 -5.65 2.32
C PRO A 75 -3.11 -6.26 1.09
N ARG A 76 -3.80 -5.44 0.28
CA ARG A 76 -4.47 -5.93 -0.95
C ARG A 76 -3.49 -6.36 -2.02
N GLU A 77 -2.39 -5.64 -2.23
CA GLU A 77 -1.34 -6.01 -3.19
C GLU A 77 -0.69 -7.35 -2.81
N LEU A 78 -0.41 -7.58 -1.52
CA LEU A 78 0.14 -8.86 -1.04
C LEU A 78 -0.80 -10.03 -1.33
N SER A 79 -2.08 -9.91 -0.97
CA SER A 79 -3.08 -10.95 -1.20
C SER A 79 -3.32 -11.22 -2.69
N LEU A 80 -3.44 -10.18 -3.52
CA LEU A 80 -3.56 -10.34 -4.97
C LEU A 80 -2.32 -10.98 -5.59
N LYS A 81 -1.13 -10.66 -5.08
CA LYS A 81 0.11 -11.29 -5.52
C LYS A 81 0.12 -12.79 -5.22
N ILE A 82 -0.27 -13.18 -4.01
CA ILE A 82 -0.42 -14.60 -3.63
C ILE A 82 -1.43 -15.29 -4.55
N VAL A 83 -2.61 -14.70 -4.76
CA VAL A 83 -3.64 -15.24 -5.66
C VAL A 83 -3.11 -15.42 -7.08
N SER A 84 -2.35 -14.46 -7.61
CA SER A 84 -1.75 -14.58 -8.95
C SER A 84 -0.79 -15.76 -9.07
N LYS A 85 -0.02 -16.04 -8.02
CA LYS A 85 0.97 -17.14 -7.96
C LYS A 85 0.28 -18.49 -7.82
N ILE A 86 -0.78 -18.57 -7.02
CA ILE A 86 -1.64 -19.75 -6.94
C ILE A 86 -2.24 -20.07 -8.31
N LYS A 87 -2.81 -19.08 -8.99
CA LYS A 87 -3.40 -19.26 -10.33
C LYS A 87 -2.38 -19.72 -11.38
N ALA A 88 -1.12 -19.30 -11.24
CA ALA A 88 -0.03 -19.72 -12.11
C ALA A 88 0.58 -21.08 -11.73
N GLY A 89 0.17 -21.69 -10.60
CA GLY A 89 0.80 -22.90 -10.07
C GLY A 89 2.23 -22.68 -9.57
N GLU A 90 2.61 -21.44 -9.26
CA GLU A 90 3.96 -21.06 -8.85
C GLU A 90 4.07 -20.97 -7.32
N ARG A 91 5.17 -21.49 -6.77
CA ARG A 91 5.47 -21.35 -5.34
C ARG A 91 5.73 -19.87 -5.00
N PHE A 92 4.97 -19.37 -4.02
CA PHE A 92 5.17 -18.03 -3.46
C PHE A 92 4.78 -17.99 -1.98
N THR A 93 5.52 -17.25 -1.16
CA THR A 93 5.24 -17.17 0.28
C THR A 93 5.41 -15.75 0.81
N VAL A 94 4.54 -15.34 1.74
CA VAL A 94 4.62 -14.05 2.42
C VAL A 94 4.72 -14.31 3.91
N TYR A 95 5.73 -13.73 4.54
CA TYR A 95 5.95 -13.77 5.98
C TYR A 95 5.79 -12.35 6.52
N VAL A 96 4.95 -12.18 7.54
CA VAL A 96 4.69 -10.90 8.18
C VAL A 96 4.91 -11.07 9.68
N VAL A 97 5.81 -10.27 10.23
CA VAL A 97 6.13 -10.20 11.65
C VAL A 97 5.69 -8.83 12.16
N VAL A 98 4.84 -8.85 13.17
CA VAL A 98 4.33 -7.68 13.89
C VAL A 98 4.51 -7.91 15.39
N PRO A 99 4.63 -6.85 16.19
CA PRO A 99 4.63 -7.02 17.64
C PRO A 99 3.30 -7.59 18.11
N MET A 100 3.29 -8.25 19.29
CA MET A 100 2.07 -8.82 19.87
C MET A 100 1.03 -7.72 20.18
N TRP A 101 1.49 -6.53 20.52
CA TRP A 101 0.72 -5.31 20.69
C TRP A 101 1.57 -4.12 20.23
N PRO A 102 0.94 -3.03 19.75
CA PRO A 102 1.63 -1.86 19.21
C PRO A 102 2.38 -1.03 20.26
#